data_AF-A0AAW0X7E2-F1
#
_entry.id   AF-A0AAW0X7E2-F1
#
_cell.length_a   1.000
_cell.length_b   1.000
_cell.length_c   1.000
_cell.angle_alpha   90.00
_cell.angle_beta   90.00
_cell.angle_gamma   90.00
#
_symmetry.space_group_name_H-M   'P 1'
#
loop_
_entity.id
_entity.type
_entity.pdbx_description
1 polymer ?
#
loop_
_entity_poly.entity_id
_entity_poly.type
_entity_poly.pdbx_seq_one_letter_code
_entity_poly.pdbx_strand_id
1 'polypeptide(L)'
;MVRQDEPKMGQGGLCGVTTPGIESLPPITSASLSSASNGMATEVQASISSLMALEGSVSQEDLISKLRAVINENLELKETVAQNNLALRQQLGLVVKWRQQNELHQQEQRKCIHEFTQQLSTLQQENASLRSQLAGSKSPEEPQPHFQELDETIKLLNTRLEVAERNLRQVQEEREKLISQRSRLEGDITLLKCDLTTSRSEQERLQLERFELLNTASELRLQLRQLREGADAKARSLETTPVEEGIGGLLTEADVKKLRSQLKKEQDTSATLLQELHDTRTQVEGLESEVQRAQEEAALHRDRCRSLQSSVIHGKGAAFSTTPDALIKDPADALEKKRLRDEAAMLREEVDTLEAALAAERQKTNDERTALTRARTEINRLKKDLQELKDRAERDTHNDQYYQVKIKSISEKHDEATAKLMSYEELLAAKNDELSKIKKELGQTKAALAERTSESETIAILRAQVEVYQGDFRAEREAREALAADREKLRDELRHLQTRNIQLIDELEAYQRRHLHQGQGRGSRAGSEEPTVAASGGGLQEALWEKLSTSSDKKEEEKKEEELDENLFYCPKCNKSFTQYHPLEEHVNRCLDED
;
A
#
# COMPACT_ATOMS: atom_id res chain seq x y z
N MET A 1 -51.07 47.23 -8.43
CA MET A 1 -51.27 45.85 -7.94
C MET A 1 -50.54 44.90 -8.87
N VAL A 2 -49.25 44.66 -8.60
CA VAL A 2 -48.45 43.58 -9.20
C VAL A 2 -47.56 43.08 -8.06
N ARG A 3 -47.69 41.81 -7.71
CA ARG A 3 -46.99 41.17 -6.60
C ARG A 3 -45.48 41.12 -6.89
N GLN A 4 -44.70 41.61 -5.94
CA GLN A 4 -43.27 41.32 -5.83
C GLN A 4 -43.14 39.92 -5.22
N ASP A 5 -42.64 38.98 -6.00
CA ASP A 5 -42.15 37.70 -5.47
C ASP A 5 -40.65 37.86 -5.18
N GLU A 6 -40.32 37.96 -3.89
CA GLU A 6 -38.95 37.85 -3.40
C GLU A 6 -38.47 36.40 -3.54
N PRO A 7 -37.27 36.14 -4.08
CA PRO A 7 -36.66 34.84 -3.99
C PRO A 7 -36.14 34.64 -2.56
N LYS A 8 -36.80 33.76 -1.79
CA LYS A 8 -36.28 33.22 -0.55
C LYS A 8 -34.96 32.51 -0.85
N MET A 9 -33.85 33.20 -0.59
CA MET A 9 -32.53 32.61 -0.41
C MET A 9 -32.65 31.54 0.68
N GLY A 10 -32.55 30.28 0.27
CA GLY A 10 -32.50 29.16 1.18
C GLY A 10 -31.33 29.36 2.15
N GLN A 11 -31.65 29.34 3.44
CA GLN A 11 -30.66 29.15 4.49
C GLN A 11 -29.99 27.81 4.25
N GLY A 12 -28.85 27.85 3.54
CA GLY A 12 -27.88 26.78 3.59
C GLY A 12 -27.41 26.67 5.03
N GLY A 13 -27.87 25.64 5.73
CA GLY A 13 -27.38 25.27 7.04
C GLY A 13 -25.87 25.06 6.96
N LEU A 14 -25.13 26.07 7.41
CA LEU A 14 -23.73 25.93 7.77
C LEU A 14 -23.68 24.92 8.91
N CYS A 15 -23.37 23.66 8.60
CA CYS A 15 -22.84 22.73 9.58
C CYS A 15 -21.50 23.29 10.07
N GLY A 16 -21.58 24.12 11.10
CA GLY A 16 -20.45 24.59 11.87
C GLY A 16 -19.81 23.40 12.57
N VAL A 17 -18.86 22.76 11.90
CA VAL A 17 -17.83 21.97 12.58
C VAL A 17 -16.91 22.98 13.26
N THR A 18 -17.32 23.41 14.45
CA THR A 18 -16.43 24.09 15.38
C THR A 18 -15.39 23.05 15.79
N THR A 19 -14.23 23.15 15.16
CA THR A 19 -13.03 22.47 15.66
C THR A 19 -12.65 23.16 16.97
N PRO A 20 -12.50 22.43 18.09
CA PRO A 20 -11.95 23.02 19.29
C PRO A 20 -10.52 23.47 18.98
N GLY A 21 -10.25 24.76 19.16
CA GLY A 21 -8.93 25.35 18.97
C GLY A 21 -7.89 24.64 19.84
N ILE A 22 -6.84 24.11 19.20
CA ILE A 22 -5.70 23.44 19.83
C ILE A 22 -4.66 24.46 20.34
N GLU A 23 -4.94 25.77 20.28
CA GLU A 23 -3.99 26.83 20.64
C GLU A 23 -3.90 27.15 22.15
N SER A 24 -4.31 26.25 23.04
CA SER A 24 -4.02 26.37 24.47
C SER A 24 -3.89 25.01 25.14
N LEU A 25 -2.86 24.27 24.74
CA LEU A 25 -2.29 23.28 25.65
C LEU A 25 -1.36 24.03 26.61
N PRO A 26 -1.57 23.94 27.94
CA PRO A 26 -0.64 24.51 28.89
C PRO A 26 0.75 23.89 28.70
N PRO A 27 1.83 24.62 28.99
CA PRO A 27 3.18 24.07 28.92
C PRO A 27 3.23 22.83 29.81
N ILE A 28 3.61 21.70 29.22
CA ILE A 28 3.90 20.47 29.94
C ILE A 28 5.06 20.80 30.86
N THR A 29 4.74 21.18 32.09
CA THR A 29 5.68 21.25 33.18
C THR A 29 6.18 19.84 33.38
N SER A 30 7.51 19.69 33.36
CA SER A 30 8.22 18.46 33.67
C SER A 30 7.96 18.06 35.12
N ALA A 31 6.77 17.53 35.38
CA ALA A 31 6.44 16.91 36.64
C ALA A 31 7.22 15.60 36.76
N SER A 32 7.92 15.50 37.87
CA SER A 32 8.88 14.46 38.26
C SER A 32 8.33 13.04 38.03
N LEU A 33 8.77 12.38 36.95
CA LEU A 33 8.53 10.96 36.65
C LEU A 33 9.30 10.00 37.59
N SER A 34 10.00 10.52 38.60
CA SER A 34 10.85 9.73 39.50
C SER A 34 10.08 8.92 40.57
N SER A 35 8.78 9.15 40.79
CA SER A 35 8.04 8.41 41.82
C SER A 35 7.37 7.13 41.31
N ALA A 36 7.02 7.04 40.01
CA ALA A 36 6.35 5.88 39.44
C ALA A 36 7.30 4.69 39.15
N SER A 37 8.60 4.95 38.93
CA SER A 37 9.58 3.88 38.66
C SER A 37 9.88 3.01 39.87
N ASN A 38 9.71 3.53 41.09
CA ASN A 38 10.05 2.80 42.31
C ASN A 38 9.03 1.70 42.65
N GLY A 39 7.76 1.86 42.29
CA GLY A 39 6.72 0.85 42.54
C GLY A 39 6.93 -0.44 41.76
N MET A 40 7.24 -0.32 40.46
CA MET A 40 7.51 -1.49 39.60
C MET A 40 8.79 -2.23 40.02
N ALA A 41 9.83 -1.49 40.44
CA ALA A 41 11.06 -2.12 40.93
C ALA A 41 10.79 -2.98 42.17
N THR A 42 9.96 -2.49 43.10
CA THR A 42 9.61 -3.26 44.32
C THR A 42 8.74 -4.48 44.04
N GLU A 43 7.82 -4.41 43.08
CA GLU A 43 6.96 -5.54 42.70
C GLU A 43 7.72 -6.66 41.96
N VAL A 44 8.65 -6.27 41.08
CA VAL A 44 9.57 -7.19 40.41
C VAL A 44 10.50 -7.85 41.44
N GLN A 45 11.01 -7.08 42.40
CA GLN A 45 11.88 -7.61 43.44
C GLN A 45 11.14 -8.56 44.40
N ALA A 46 9.87 -8.30 44.70
CA ALA A 46 9.00 -9.21 45.45
C ALA A 46 8.73 -10.51 44.68
N SER A 47 8.50 -10.41 43.36
CA SER A 47 8.26 -11.56 42.49
C SER A 47 9.51 -12.45 42.34
N ILE A 48 10.70 -11.85 42.21
CA ILE A 48 11.98 -12.56 42.18
C ILE A 48 12.24 -13.25 43.53
N SER A 49 11.94 -12.58 44.64
CA SER A 49 12.12 -13.15 45.99
C SER A 49 11.18 -14.33 46.23
N SER A 50 9.94 -14.26 45.73
CA SER A 50 8.96 -15.36 45.79
C SER A 50 9.40 -16.57 44.93
N LEU A 51 9.97 -16.32 43.75
CA LEU A 51 10.53 -17.36 42.88
C LEU A 51 11.76 -18.06 43.48
N MET A 52 12.62 -17.33 44.19
CA MET A 52 13.79 -17.91 44.86
C MET A 52 13.44 -18.72 46.10
N ALA A 53 12.25 -18.51 46.70
CA ALA A 53 11.78 -19.27 47.86
C ALA A 53 11.22 -20.66 47.52
N LEU A 54 10.99 -20.96 46.24
CA LEU A 54 10.61 -22.30 45.75
C LEU A 54 11.89 -23.17 45.57
N GLU A 55 12.48 -23.57 46.70
CA GLU A 55 13.59 -24.53 46.74
C GLU A 55 13.09 -25.92 46.30
N GLY A 56 13.37 -26.34 45.05
CA GLY A 56 13.09 -27.74 44.70
C GLY A 56 13.35 -28.26 43.28
N SER A 57 13.34 -27.48 42.20
CA SER A 57 13.39 -28.14 40.86
C SER A 57 13.86 -27.34 39.65
N VAL A 58 14.18 -26.05 39.76
CA VAL A 58 14.63 -25.25 38.60
C VAL A 58 16.13 -25.01 38.71
N SER A 59 16.90 -25.48 37.71
CA SER A 59 18.33 -25.23 37.67
C SER A 59 18.60 -23.73 37.55
N GLN A 60 19.63 -23.23 38.24
CA GLN A 60 20.05 -21.82 38.16
C GLN A 60 20.32 -21.39 36.71
N GLU A 61 20.77 -22.32 35.87
CA GLU A 61 21.08 -22.11 34.46
C GLU A 61 19.82 -21.89 33.60
N ASP A 62 18.73 -22.60 33.89
CA ASP A 62 17.43 -22.37 33.24
C ASP A 62 16.85 -21.00 33.61
N LEU A 63 17.02 -20.58 34.87
CA LEU A 63 16.56 -19.27 35.33
C LEU A 63 17.33 -18.13 34.64
N ILE A 64 18.66 -18.25 34.53
CA ILE A 64 19.50 -17.29 33.81
C ILE A 64 19.13 -17.25 32.32
N SER A 65 18.87 -18.40 31.70
CA SER A 65 18.46 -18.49 30.30
C SER A 65 17.11 -17.82 30.04
N LYS A 66 16.12 -18.06 30.91
CA LYS A 66 14.82 -17.37 30.85
C LYS A 66 14.95 -15.86 31.08
N LEU A 67 15.78 -15.44 32.03
CA LEU A 67 16.02 -14.02 32.28
C LEU A 67 16.65 -13.33 31.07
N ARG A 68 17.62 -13.98 30.39
CA ARG A 68 18.20 -13.48 29.14
C ARG A 68 17.15 -13.37 28.02
N ALA A 69 16.28 -14.36 27.88
CA ALA A 69 15.18 -14.31 26.90
C ALA A 69 14.24 -13.12 27.16
N VAL A 70 13.80 -12.92 28.41
CA VAL A 70 12.93 -11.79 28.79
C VAL A 70 13.61 -10.44 28.60
N ILE A 71 14.93 -10.34 28.84
CA ILE A 71 15.71 -9.13 28.58
C ILE A 71 15.76 -8.85 27.08
N ASN A 72 16.01 -9.87 26.25
CA ASN A 72 16.05 -9.72 24.80
C ASN A 72 14.68 -9.32 24.23
N GLU A 73 13.60 -9.97 24.67
CA GLU A 73 12.23 -9.60 24.31
C GLU A 73 11.92 -8.14 24.71
N ASN A 74 12.35 -7.70 25.89
CA ASN A 74 12.21 -6.30 26.30
C ASN A 74 12.98 -5.32 25.41
N LEU A 75 14.18 -5.71 24.94
CA LEU A 75 14.96 -4.90 24.01
C LEU A 75 14.27 -4.80 22.64
N GLU A 76 13.77 -5.92 22.11
CA GLU A 76 13.02 -5.98 20.84
C GLU A 76 11.72 -5.15 20.92
N LEU A 77 10.99 -5.23 22.04
CA LEU A 77 9.79 -4.42 22.27
C LEU A 77 10.13 -2.93 22.34
N LYS A 78 11.22 -2.54 23.03
CA LYS A 78 11.68 -1.14 23.07
C LYS A 78 12.06 -0.63 21.69
N GLU A 79 12.76 -1.43 20.89
CA GLU A 79 13.12 -1.07 19.52
C GLU A 79 11.88 -0.92 18.63
N THR A 80 10.94 -1.86 18.71
CA THR A 80 9.66 -1.82 17.97
C THR A 80 8.86 -0.57 18.32
N VAL A 81 8.77 -0.21 19.60
CA VAL A 81 8.11 1.02 20.06
C VAL A 81 8.84 2.27 19.56
N ALA A 82 10.17 2.27 19.55
CA ALA A 82 10.95 3.39 19.02
C ALA A 82 10.73 3.57 17.50
N GLN A 83 10.71 2.48 16.73
CA GLN A 83 10.41 2.49 15.30
C GLN A 83 8.98 2.96 15.02
N ASN A 84 8.00 2.51 15.80
CA ASN A 84 6.60 2.95 15.69
C ASN A 84 6.47 4.45 15.98
N ASN A 85 7.10 4.95 17.05
CA ASN A 85 7.12 6.38 17.36
C ASN A 85 7.75 7.22 16.24
N LEU A 86 8.81 6.73 15.59
CA LEU A 86 9.41 7.41 14.44
C LEU A 86 8.45 7.44 13.24
N ALA A 87 7.80 6.31 12.92
CA ALA A 87 6.81 6.23 11.85
C ALA A 87 5.62 7.17 12.10
N LEU A 88 5.10 7.23 13.33
CA LEU A 88 4.03 8.16 13.72
C LEU A 88 4.45 9.62 13.54
N ARG A 89 5.68 9.99 13.91
CA ARG A 89 6.21 11.35 13.68
C ARG A 89 6.30 11.68 12.20
N GLN A 90 6.73 10.73 11.36
CA GLN A 90 6.76 10.91 9.91
C GLN A 90 5.35 11.09 9.33
N GLN A 91 4.38 10.27 9.75
CA GLN A 91 2.98 10.40 9.33
C GLN A 91 2.37 11.74 9.76
N LEU A 92 2.63 12.19 10.99
CA LEU A 92 2.19 13.50 11.46
C LEU A 92 2.79 14.63 10.61
N GLY A 93 4.07 14.51 10.23
CA GLY A 93 4.73 15.45 9.33
C GLY A 93 4.07 15.53 7.95
N LEU A 94 3.63 14.40 7.39
CA LEU A 94 2.88 14.36 6.13
C LEU A 94 1.50 15.02 6.25
N VAL A 95 0.78 14.75 7.35
CA VAL A 95 -0.53 15.36 7.62
C VAL A 95 -0.42 16.89 7.76
N VAL A 96 0.62 17.39 8.44
CA VAL A 96 0.87 18.83 8.58
C VAL A 96 1.16 19.48 7.22
N LYS A 97 2.03 18.87 6.40
CA LYS A 97 2.31 19.36 5.03
C LYS A 97 1.06 19.39 4.16
N TRP A 98 0.26 18.32 4.20
CA TRP A 98 -0.99 18.25 3.45
C TRP A 98 -1.99 19.31 3.90
N ARG A 99 -2.13 19.52 5.22
CA ARG A 99 -2.99 20.60 5.77
C ARG A 99 -2.54 21.98 5.27
N GLN A 100 -1.23 22.26 5.30
CA GLN A 100 -0.68 23.54 4.83
C GLN A 100 -0.93 23.75 3.32
N GLN A 101 -0.74 22.71 2.50
CA GLN A 101 -1.06 22.78 1.06
C GLN A 101 -2.54 23.03 0.81
N ASN A 102 -3.42 22.36 1.56
CA ASN A 102 -4.86 22.54 1.43
C ASN A 102 -5.28 23.96 1.85
N GLU A 103 -4.64 24.53 2.88
CA GLU A 103 -4.88 25.91 3.31
C GLU A 103 -4.44 26.93 2.26
N LEU A 104 -3.25 26.76 1.67
CA LEU A 104 -2.78 27.60 0.55
C LEU A 104 -3.74 27.53 -0.65
N HIS A 105 -4.17 26.33 -1.02
CA HIS A 105 -5.11 26.15 -2.13
C HIS A 105 -6.46 26.83 -1.85
N GLN A 106 -6.96 26.75 -0.60
CA GLN A 106 -8.17 27.48 -0.20
C GLN A 106 -8.00 29.00 -0.26
N GLN A 107 -6.83 29.52 0.14
CA GLN A 107 -6.54 30.96 0.05
C GLN A 107 -6.49 31.43 -1.41
N GLU A 108 -5.86 30.67 -2.31
CA GLU A 108 -5.82 30.94 -3.75
C GLU A 108 -7.22 30.96 -4.36
N GLN A 109 -8.06 29.96 -4.03
CA GLN A 109 -9.45 29.92 -4.48
C GLN A 109 -10.25 31.13 -3.98
N ARG A 110 -10.08 31.52 -2.72
CA ARG A 110 -10.74 32.71 -2.16
C ARG A 110 -10.30 33.99 -2.87
N LYS A 111 -9.01 34.13 -3.16
CA LYS A 111 -8.47 35.27 -3.92
C LYS A 111 -9.06 35.33 -5.33
N CYS A 112 -9.09 34.20 -6.03
CA CYS A 112 -9.67 34.10 -7.37
C CYS A 112 -11.17 34.46 -7.39
N ILE A 113 -11.95 33.96 -6.42
CA ILE A 113 -13.37 34.33 -6.27
C ILE A 113 -13.52 35.84 -6.01
N HIS A 114 -12.65 36.42 -5.18
CA HIS A 114 -12.69 37.86 -4.90
C HIS A 114 -12.39 38.69 -6.16
N GLU A 115 -11.37 38.32 -6.94
CA GLU A 115 -11.03 38.98 -8.21
C GLU A 115 -12.19 38.90 -9.21
N PHE A 116 -12.83 37.73 -9.37
CA PHE A 116 -14.02 37.60 -10.22
C PHE A 116 -15.20 38.44 -9.73
N THR A 117 -15.42 38.50 -8.42
CA THR A 117 -16.48 39.32 -7.83
C THR A 117 -16.23 40.81 -8.11
N GLN A 118 -14.97 41.25 -8.02
CA GLN A 118 -14.57 42.62 -8.32
C GLN A 118 -14.80 42.95 -9.81
N GLN A 119 -14.41 42.06 -10.72
CA GLN A 119 -14.64 42.22 -12.16
C GLN A 119 -16.13 42.27 -12.52
N LEU A 120 -16.96 41.45 -11.87
CA LEU A 120 -18.41 41.52 -12.06
C LEU A 120 -18.98 42.85 -11.57
N SER A 121 -18.48 43.39 -10.46
CA SER A 121 -18.90 44.70 -9.95
C SER A 121 -18.51 45.84 -10.90
N THR A 122 -17.31 45.81 -11.49
CA THR A 122 -16.89 46.85 -12.46
C THR A 122 -17.73 46.79 -13.73
N LEU A 123 -17.97 45.59 -14.26
CA LEU A 123 -18.83 45.40 -15.44
C LEU A 123 -20.28 45.82 -15.17
N GLN A 124 -20.80 45.60 -13.96
CA GLN A 124 -22.13 46.08 -13.58
C GLN A 124 -22.19 47.61 -13.51
N GLN A 125 -21.15 48.26 -12.98
CA GLN A 125 -21.06 49.73 -12.92
C GLN A 125 -20.92 50.35 -14.31
N GLU A 126 -20.11 49.76 -15.18
CA GLU A 126 -19.99 50.17 -16.59
C GLU A 126 -21.33 50.03 -17.31
N ASN A 127 -22.02 48.90 -17.17
CA ASN A 127 -23.36 48.70 -17.74
C ASN A 127 -24.37 49.74 -17.23
N ALA A 128 -24.33 50.09 -15.94
CA ALA A 128 -25.19 51.13 -15.38
C ALA A 128 -24.87 52.53 -15.96
N SER A 129 -23.59 52.84 -16.15
CA SER A 129 -23.13 54.09 -16.77
C SER A 129 -23.57 54.19 -18.23
N LEU A 130 -23.34 53.13 -19.02
CA LEU A 130 -23.75 53.06 -20.43
C LEU A 130 -25.27 53.19 -20.58
N ARG A 131 -26.05 52.53 -19.72
CA ARG A 131 -27.51 52.70 -19.69
C ARG A 131 -27.95 54.13 -19.39
N SER A 132 -27.25 54.82 -18.50
CA SER A 132 -27.54 56.23 -18.17
C SER A 132 -27.20 57.17 -19.33
N GLN A 133 -26.09 56.92 -20.03
CA GLN A 133 -25.70 57.69 -21.22
C GLN A 133 -26.71 57.50 -22.37
N LEU A 134 -27.15 56.27 -22.62
CA LEU A 134 -28.19 55.94 -23.61
C LEU A 134 -29.56 56.55 -23.28
N ALA A 135 -29.89 56.69 -21.99
CA ALA A 135 -31.12 57.35 -21.58
C ALA A 135 -31.10 58.87 -21.83
N GLY A 136 -29.91 59.49 -21.79
CA GLY A 136 -29.71 60.92 -22.02
C GLY A 136 -29.67 61.34 -23.49
N SER A 137 -29.43 60.41 -24.43
CA SER A 137 -29.26 60.71 -25.86
C SER A 137 -30.55 60.54 -26.71
N LYS A 138 -31.74 60.51 -26.09
CA LYS A 138 -33.01 60.43 -26.83
C LYS A 138 -33.39 61.78 -27.44
N SER A 139 -32.82 62.11 -28.60
CA SER A 139 -33.53 62.94 -29.59
C SER A 139 -34.40 62.02 -30.45
N PRO A 140 -35.69 62.29 -30.61
CA PRO A 140 -36.57 61.46 -31.42
C PRO A 140 -36.51 61.96 -32.86
N GLU A 141 -35.70 61.37 -33.74
CA GLU A 141 -36.00 61.38 -35.18
C GLU A 141 -35.06 60.47 -35.98
N GLU A 142 -35.70 59.72 -36.89
CA GLU A 142 -35.21 58.93 -38.02
C GLU A 142 -34.53 57.55 -37.77
N PRO A 143 -35.10 56.46 -38.30
CA PRO A 143 -34.50 55.12 -38.25
C PRO A 143 -33.34 55.03 -39.25
N GLN A 144 -32.12 55.21 -38.76
CA GLN A 144 -30.90 54.96 -39.53
C GLN A 144 -30.59 53.46 -39.67
N PRO A 145 -29.99 53.02 -40.80
CA PRO A 145 -29.65 51.62 -41.08
C PRO A 145 -28.62 50.98 -40.12
N HIS A 146 -27.98 51.77 -39.25
CA HIS A 146 -27.02 51.29 -38.26
C HIS A 146 -27.64 50.34 -37.20
N PHE A 147 -28.97 50.41 -36.98
CA PHE A 147 -29.66 49.51 -36.06
C PHE A 147 -29.67 48.05 -36.52
N GLN A 148 -29.57 47.77 -37.83
CA GLN A 148 -29.55 46.38 -38.33
C GLN A 148 -28.24 45.66 -37.96
N GLU A 149 -27.08 46.33 -38.05
CA GLU A 149 -25.79 45.76 -37.64
C GLU A 149 -25.73 45.50 -36.13
N LEU A 150 -26.36 46.38 -35.33
CA LEU A 150 -26.46 46.19 -33.89
C LEU A 150 -27.36 44.99 -33.55
N ASP A 151 -28.49 44.84 -34.25
CA ASP A 151 -29.38 43.68 -34.09
C ASP A 151 -28.69 42.37 -34.50
N GLU A 152 -27.86 42.37 -35.55
CA GLU A 152 -27.05 41.22 -35.93
C GLU A 152 -25.98 40.89 -34.90
N THR A 153 -25.32 41.90 -34.33
CA THR A 153 -24.33 41.73 -33.26
C THR A 153 -24.98 41.19 -31.99
N ILE A 154 -26.15 41.69 -31.61
CA ILE A 154 -26.93 41.19 -30.46
C ILE A 154 -27.33 39.74 -30.69
N LYS A 155 -27.80 39.39 -31.89
CA LYS A 155 -28.11 37.98 -32.24
C LYS A 155 -26.87 37.10 -32.11
N LEU A 156 -25.72 37.53 -32.62
CA LEU A 156 -24.47 36.77 -32.51
C LEU A 156 -24.05 36.60 -31.05
N LEU A 157 -24.09 37.66 -30.24
CA LEU A 157 -23.74 37.58 -28.81
C LEU A 157 -24.70 36.66 -28.05
N ASN A 158 -26.00 36.70 -28.34
CA ASN A 158 -26.98 35.78 -27.75
C ASN A 158 -26.68 34.32 -28.11
N THR A 159 -26.35 34.02 -29.37
CA THR A 159 -25.97 32.65 -29.75
C THR A 159 -24.69 32.18 -29.04
N ARG A 160 -23.68 33.06 -28.88
CA ARG A 160 -22.46 32.73 -28.12
C ARG A 160 -22.75 32.53 -26.65
N LEU A 161 -23.62 33.34 -26.05
CA LEU A 161 -24.06 33.21 -24.67
C LEU A 161 -24.78 31.87 -24.46
N GLU A 162 -25.71 31.50 -25.35
CA GLU A 162 -26.40 30.21 -25.28
C GLU A 162 -25.43 29.01 -25.38
N VAL A 163 -24.41 29.09 -26.24
CA VAL A 163 -23.37 28.05 -26.33
C VAL A 163 -22.56 27.97 -25.03
N ALA A 164 -22.16 29.12 -24.46
CA ALA A 164 -21.46 29.16 -23.19
C ALA A 164 -22.31 28.59 -22.04
N GLU A 165 -23.60 28.89 -22.00
CA GLU A 165 -24.53 28.33 -21.02
C GLU A 165 -24.69 26.81 -21.16
N ARG A 166 -24.79 26.29 -22.39
CA ARG A 166 -24.83 24.83 -22.63
C ARG A 166 -23.53 24.16 -22.16
N ASN A 167 -22.37 24.74 -22.47
CA ASN A 167 -21.08 24.23 -22.04
C ASN A 167 -20.95 24.26 -20.51
N LEU A 168 -21.43 25.32 -19.85
CA LEU A 168 -21.43 25.41 -18.39
C LEU A 168 -22.30 24.32 -17.77
N ARG A 169 -23.49 24.06 -18.31
CA ARG A 169 -24.36 22.95 -17.86
C ARG A 169 -23.67 21.59 -18.04
N GLN A 170 -23.02 21.35 -19.17
CA GLN A 170 -22.28 20.11 -19.41
C GLN A 170 -21.16 19.92 -18.38
N VAL A 171 -20.36 20.96 -18.12
CA VAL A 171 -19.28 20.91 -17.10
C VAL A 171 -19.85 20.68 -15.71
N GLN A 172 -21.02 21.24 -15.39
CA GLN A 172 -21.71 21.00 -14.12
C GLN A 172 -22.16 19.53 -13.99
N GLU A 173 -22.74 18.94 -15.04
CA GLU A 173 -23.13 17.52 -15.06
C GLU A 173 -21.92 16.59 -14.92
N GLU A 174 -20.81 16.90 -15.61
CA GLU A 174 -19.55 16.14 -15.49
C GLU A 174 -18.97 16.25 -14.08
N ARG A 175 -19.01 17.43 -13.47
CA ARG A 175 -18.60 17.65 -12.07
C ARG A 175 -19.46 16.83 -11.10
N GLU A 176 -20.78 16.78 -11.28
CA GLU A 176 -21.67 15.97 -10.44
C GLU A 176 -21.43 14.47 -10.60
N LYS A 177 -21.14 14.01 -11.82
CA LYS A 177 -20.72 12.61 -12.09
C LYS A 177 -19.41 12.29 -11.35
N LEU A 178 -18.42 13.18 -11.40
CA LEU A 178 -17.15 13.00 -10.70
C LEU A 178 -17.32 13.02 -9.17
N ILE A 179 -18.18 13.89 -8.63
CA ILE A 179 -18.51 13.91 -7.20
C ILE A 179 -19.16 12.58 -6.77
N SER A 180 -20.08 12.07 -7.58
CA SER A 180 -20.74 10.78 -7.33
C SER A 180 -19.75 9.62 -7.39
N GLN A 181 -18.85 9.61 -8.37
CA GLN A 181 -17.79 8.60 -8.49
C GLN A 181 -16.82 8.66 -7.30
N ARG A 182 -16.40 9.85 -6.89
CA ARG A 182 -15.55 10.07 -5.71
C ARG A 182 -16.23 9.52 -4.45
N SER A 183 -17.52 9.83 -4.25
CA SER A 183 -18.28 9.35 -3.08
C SER A 183 -18.36 7.82 -3.02
N ARG A 184 -18.49 7.15 -4.18
CA ARG A 184 -18.45 5.68 -4.27
C ARG A 184 -17.07 5.12 -3.90
N LEU A 185 -16.01 5.67 -4.49
CA LEU A 185 -14.64 5.25 -4.19
C LEU A 185 -14.26 5.49 -2.72
N GLU A 186 -14.75 6.58 -2.12
CA GLU A 186 -14.58 6.84 -0.68
C GLU A 186 -15.29 5.75 0.16
N GLY A 187 -16.49 5.32 -0.25
CA GLY A 187 -17.19 4.17 0.34
C GLY A 187 -16.41 2.86 0.25
N ASP A 188 -15.89 2.53 -0.93
CA ASP A 188 -15.09 1.32 -1.16
C ASP A 188 -13.81 1.33 -0.30
N ILE A 189 -13.13 2.48 -0.20
CA ILE A 189 -11.97 2.66 0.67
C ILE A 189 -12.34 2.42 2.14
N THR A 190 -13.51 2.88 2.60
CA THR A 190 -13.94 2.63 4.00
C THR A 190 -14.22 1.16 4.25
N LEU A 191 -14.83 0.44 3.31
CA LEU A 191 -15.06 -1.00 3.41
C LEU A 191 -13.74 -1.78 3.45
N LEU A 192 -12.81 -1.47 2.55
CA LEU A 192 -11.48 -2.09 2.53
C LEU A 192 -10.70 -1.84 3.83
N LYS A 193 -10.84 -0.67 4.45
CA LYS A 193 -10.25 -0.40 5.77
C LYS A 193 -10.85 -1.29 6.85
N CYS A 194 -12.18 -1.47 6.87
CA CYS A 194 -12.84 -2.37 7.81
C CYS A 194 -12.39 -3.84 7.63
N ASP A 195 -12.27 -4.30 6.39
CA ASP A 195 -11.79 -5.66 6.08
C ASP A 195 -10.34 -5.85 6.54
N LEU A 196 -9.47 -4.87 6.28
CA LEU A 196 -8.07 -4.90 6.74
C LEU A 196 -7.97 -4.94 8.27
N THR A 197 -8.78 -4.16 8.99
CA THR A 197 -8.80 -4.20 10.46
C THR A 197 -9.31 -5.54 10.99
N THR A 198 -10.31 -6.13 10.34
CA THR A 198 -10.85 -7.44 10.71
C THR A 198 -9.79 -8.52 10.50
N SER A 199 -9.14 -8.53 9.34
CA SER A 199 -8.06 -9.47 9.02
C SER A 199 -6.86 -9.35 9.98
N ARG A 200 -6.47 -8.12 10.38
CA ARG A 200 -5.44 -7.92 11.41
C ARG A 200 -5.85 -8.52 12.76
N SER A 201 -7.10 -8.30 13.20
CA SER A 201 -7.59 -8.87 14.45
C SER A 201 -7.64 -10.41 14.42
N GLU A 202 -7.98 -11.00 13.28
CA GLU A 202 -7.94 -12.46 13.08
C GLU A 202 -6.51 -12.99 13.10
N GLN A 203 -5.57 -12.28 12.49
CA GLN A 203 -4.15 -12.63 12.51
C GLN A 203 -3.59 -12.59 13.94
N GLU A 204 -3.91 -11.56 14.72
CA GLU A 204 -3.54 -11.47 16.14
C GLU A 204 -4.13 -12.62 16.96
N ARG A 205 -5.41 -12.96 16.72
CA ARG A 205 -6.07 -14.11 17.36
C ARG A 205 -5.35 -15.43 17.04
N LEU A 206 -5.01 -15.65 15.77
CA LEU A 206 -4.29 -16.85 15.33
C LEU A 206 -2.85 -16.91 15.89
N GLN A 207 -2.19 -15.76 16.06
CA GLN A 207 -0.88 -15.70 16.70
C GLN A 207 -0.95 -16.09 18.18
N LEU A 208 -1.98 -15.64 18.91
CA LEU A 208 -2.23 -16.04 20.29
C LEU A 208 -2.52 -17.55 20.39
N GLU A 209 -3.39 -18.08 19.52
CA GLU A 209 -3.72 -19.51 19.46
C GLU A 209 -2.46 -20.36 19.17
N ARG A 210 -1.60 -19.90 18.23
CA ARG A 210 -0.31 -20.55 17.95
C ARG A 210 0.62 -20.54 19.16
N PHE A 211 0.66 -19.43 19.92
CA PHE A 211 1.48 -19.32 21.13
C PHE A 211 0.98 -20.27 22.23
N GLU A 212 -0.33 -20.37 22.46
CA GLU A 212 -0.94 -21.31 23.40
C GLU A 212 -0.65 -22.77 23.02
N LEU A 213 -0.76 -23.12 21.73
CA LEU A 213 -0.40 -24.45 21.24
C LEU A 213 1.09 -24.77 21.42
N LEU A 214 1.98 -23.79 21.24
CA LEU A 214 3.40 -23.95 21.51
C LEU A 214 3.68 -24.17 23.01
N ASN A 215 2.99 -23.43 23.89
CA ASN A 215 3.12 -23.59 25.34
C ASN A 215 2.64 -24.98 25.79
N THR A 216 1.46 -25.41 25.35
CA THR A 216 0.93 -26.75 25.66
C THR A 216 1.85 -27.86 25.13
N ALA A 217 2.39 -27.71 23.91
CA ALA A 217 3.38 -28.64 23.37
C ALA A 217 4.68 -28.68 24.20
N SER A 218 5.12 -27.53 24.74
CA SER A 218 6.29 -27.46 25.62
C SER A 218 6.04 -28.12 26.97
N GLU A 219 4.84 -27.96 27.53
CA GLU A 219 4.42 -28.59 28.79
C GLU A 219 4.33 -30.11 28.65
N LEU A 220 3.73 -30.61 27.57
CA LEU A 220 3.69 -32.05 27.27
C LEU A 220 5.10 -32.64 27.12
N ARG A 221 6.03 -31.92 26.49
CA ARG A 221 7.44 -32.34 26.41
C ARG A 221 8.12 -32.41 27.78
N LEU A 222 7.80 -31.47 28.67
CA LEU A 222 8.32 -31.48 30.04
C LEU A 222 7.74 -32.65 30.85
N GLN A 223 6.43 -32.89 30.75
CA GLN A 223 5.77 -34.05 31.37
C GLN A 223 6.38 -35.37 30.88
N LEU A 224 6.62 -35.51 29.57
CA LEU A 224 7.31 -36.68 29.01
C LEU A 224 8.75 -36.83 29.54
N ARG A 225 9.47 -35.72 29.75
CA ARG A 225 10.82 -35.75 30.34
C ARG A 225 10.78 -36.20 31.80
N GLN A 226 9.86 -35.66 32.61
CA GLN A 226 9.68 -36.05 34.01
C GLN A 226 9.28 -37.53 34.14
N LEU A 227 8.43 -38.03 33.24
CA LEU A 227 8.09 -39.46 33.21
C LEU A 227 9.30 -40.34 32.88
N ARG A 228 10.17 -39.91 31.96
CA ARG A 228 11.44 -40.61 31.66
C ARG A 228 12.39 -40.59 32.84
N GLU A 229 12.63 -39.43 33.44
CA GLU A 229 13.51 -39.28 34.60
C GLU A 229 12.99 -40.07 35.81
N GLY A 230 11.67 -40.09 36.02
CA GLY A 230 11.03 -40.91 37.05
C GLY A 230 11.18 -42.41 36.80
N ALA A 231 11.09 -42.85 35.54
CA ALA A 231 11.37 -44.23 35.17
C ALA A 231 12.85 -44.59 35.39
N ASP A 232 13.78 -43.70 35.02
CA ASP A 232 15.22 -43.89 35.22
C ASP A 232 15.61 -43.87 36.71
N ALA A 233 15.05 -42.96 37.51
CA ALA A 233 15.28 -42.90 38.95
C ALA A 233 14.74 -44.15 39.65
N LYS A 234 13.57 -44.64 39.22
CA LYS A 234 13.02 -45.91 39.72
C LYS A 234 13.93 -47.09 39.35
N ALA A 235 14.51 -47.10 38.14
CA ALA A 235 15.52 -48.07 37.75
C ALA A 235 16.78 -47.99 38.62
N ARG A 236 17.30 -46.79 38.94
CA ARG A 236 18.47 -46.61 39.84
C ARG A 236 18.18 -46.93 41.31
N SER A 237 16.96 -46.70 41.79
CA SER A 237 16.56 -47.07 43.16
C SER A 237 16.54 -48.58 43.39
N LEU A 238 16.28 -49.35 42.33
CA LEU A 238 16.43 -50.80 42.32
C LEU A 238 17.90 -51.25 42.34
N GLU A 239 18.85 -50.39 41.98
CA GLU A 239 20.30 -50.68 41.98
C GLU A 239 21.01 -50.31 43.29
N THR A 240 20.43 -49.47 44.17
CA THR A 240 21.14 -48.85 45.32
C THR A 240 20.80 -49.41 46.71
N THR A 241 19.95 -50.43 46.83
CA THR A 241 19.82 -51.20 48.09
C THR A 241 21.07 -52.07 48.32
N PRO A 242 21.82 -51.88 49.43
CA PRO A 242 23.01 -52.68 49.72
C PRO A 242 22.56 -54.09 50.13
N VAL A 243 22.57 -55.01 49.17
CA VAL A 243 22.57 -56.43 49.45
C VAL A 243 24.00 -56.79 49.86
N GLU A 244 24.24 -56.81 51.17
CA GLU A 244 25.37 -57.56 51.71
C GLU A 244 25.16 -59.05 51.35
N GLU A 245 26.15 -59.58 50.62
CA GLU A 245 26.35 -60.99 50.28
C GLU A 245 25.16 -61.70 49.63
N GLY A 246 24.86 -61.31 48.38
CA GLY A 246 24.09 -62.15 47.49
C GLY A 246 23.67 -61.43 46.22
N ILE A 247 24.16 -61.89 45.08
CA ILE A 247 23.67 -61.54 43.74
C ILE A 247 24.22 -60.21 43.21
N GLY A 248 25.47 -60.27 42.75
CA GLY A 248 25.98 -59.41 41.68
C GLY A 248 25.28 -59.70 40.36
N GLY A 249 23.98 -59.41 40.27
CA GLY A 249 23.12 -59.83 39.17
C GLY A 249 22.06 -58.82 38.80
N LEU A 250 22.44 -57.62 38.34
CA LEU A 250 21.56 -56.66 37.67
C LEU A 250 22.48 -55.72 36.86
N LEU A 251 22.62 -55.68 35.55
CA LEU A 251 22.28 -56.54 34.42
C LEU A 251 23.63 -56.84 33.78
N THR A 252 24.04 -58.11 33.74
CA THR A 252 25.29 -58.50 33.09
C THR A 252 25.27 -58.08 31.62
N GLU A 253 26.43 -57.96 30.97
CA GLU A 253 26.48 -57.74 29.52
C GLU A 253 25.66 -58.80 28.74
N ALA A 254 25.48 -59.98 29.34
CA ALA A 254 24.56 -61.01 28.88
C ALA A 254 23.07 -60.61 28.98
N ASP A 255 22.67 -59.87 30.01
CA ASP A 255 21.30 -59.37 30.17
C ASP A 255 20.99 -58.19 29.22
N VAL A 256 21.97 -57.32 28.94
CA VAL A 256 21.82 -56.30 27.88
C VAL A 256 21.74 -56.96 26.50
N LYS A 257 22.54 -58.00 26.24
CA LYS A 257 22.38 -58.84 25.04
C LYS A 257 21.02 -59.52 25.00
N LYS A 258 20.51 -59.99 26.15
CA LYS A 258 19.19 -60.62 26.26
C LYS A 258 18.07 -59.63 25.96
N LEU A 259 18.12 -58.42 26.50
CA LEU A 259 17.18 -57.34 26.22
C LEU A 259 17.22 -56.89 24.76
N ARG A 260 18.42 -56.77 24.16
CA ARG A 260 18.53 -56.51 22.71
C ARG A 260 17.99 -57.66 21.86
N SER A 261 18.23 -58.90 22.27
CA SER A 261 17.65 -60.07 21.59
C SER A 261 16.13 -60.13 21.74
N GLN A 262 15.59 -59.68 22.89
CA GLN A 262 14.16 -59.57 23.13
C GLN A 262 13.55 -58.45 22.30
N LEU A 263 14.16 -57.27 22.25
CA LEU A 263 13.69 -56.18 21.40
C LEU A 263 13.68 -56.57 19.92
N LYS A 264 14.70 -57.30 19.46
CA LYS A 264 14.75 -57.81 18.10
C LYS A 264 13.68 -58.88 17.85
N LYS A 265 13.47 -59.81 18.80
CA LYS A 265 12.36 -60.75 18.73
C LYS A 265 11.01 -60.04 18.72
N GLU A 266 10.83 -58.97 19.50
CA GLU A 266 9.58 -58.21 19.51
C GLU A 266 9.35 -57.48 18.18
N GLN A 267 10.40 -56.90 17.59
CA GLN A 267 10.35 -56.33 16.24
C GLN A 267 10.01 -57.39 15.19
N ASP A 268 10.62 -58.57 15.26
CA ASP A 268 10.33 -59.68 14.35
C ASP A 268 8.89 -60.19 14.55
N THR A 269 8.41 -60.30 15.80
CA THR A 269 7.01 -60.67 16.09
C THR A 269 6.02 -59.60 15.64
N SER A 270 6.38 -58.32 15.76
CA SER A 270 5.55 -57.22 15.27
C SER A 270 5.47 -57.25 13.75
N ALA A 271 6.56 -57.59 13.06
CA ALA A 271 6.57 -57.77 11.62
C ALA A 271 5.71 -58.97 11.19
N THR A 272 5.78 -60.11 11.90
CA THR A 272 4.91 -61.26 11.61
C THR A 272 3.44 -60.95 11.89
N LEU A 273 3.12 -60.23 12.96
CA LEU A 273 1.73 -59.83 13.25
C LEU A 273 1.17 -58.86 12.21
N LEU A 274 2.00 -57.94 11.68
CA LEU A 274 1.61 -57.08 10.57
C LEU A 274 1.36 -57.88 9.28
N GLN A 275 2.17 -58.91 9.02
CA GLN A 275 1.95 -59.82 7.90
C GLN A 275 0.68 -60.66 8.09
N GLU A 276 0.43 -61.22 9.27
CA GLU A 276 -0.79 -61.95 9.60
C GLU A 276 -2.04 -61.05 9.50
N LEU A 277 -1.95 -59.78 9.89
CA LEU A 277 -3.01 -58.79 9.67
C LEU A 277 -3.28 -58.54 8.18
N HIS A 278 -2.23 -58.50 7.35
CA HIS A 278 -2.37 -58.36 5.90
C HIS A 278 -2.99 -59.61 5.26
N ASP A 279 -2.56 -60.80 5.67
CA ASP A 279 -3.09 -62.07 5.17
C ASP A 279 -4.55 -62.28 5.59
N THR A 280 -4.90 -61.96 6.84
CA THR A 280 -6.29 -62.00 7.32
C THR A 280 -7.18 -60.98 6.62
N ARG A 281 -6.68 -59.76 6.36
CA ARG A 281 -7.40 -58.78 5.53
C ARG A 281 -7.68 -59.33 4.13
N THR A 282 -6.69 -59.93 3.48
CA THR A 282 -6.84 -60.54 2.15
C THR A 282 -7.84 -61.70 2.18
N GLN A 283 -7.83 -62.51 3.25
CA GLN A 283 -8.79 -63.59 3.46
C GLN A 283 -10.22 -63.06 3.66
N VAL A 284 -10.39 -61.95 4.40
CA VAL A 284 -11.69 -61.29 4.58
C VAL A 284 -12.21 -60.75 3.24
N GLU A 285 -11.38 -60.07 2.45
CA GLU A 285 -11.75 -59.58 1.11
C GLU A 285 -12.18 -60.75 0.18
N GLY A 286 -11.52 -61.91 0.29
CA GLY A 286 -11.92 -63.14 -0.40
C GLY A 286 -13.27 -63.70 0.06
N LEU A 287 -13.49 -63.78 1.38
CA LEU A 287 -14.76 -64.23 1.96
C LEU A 287 -15.92 -63.27 1.66
N GLU A 288 -15.66 -61.96 1.61
CA GLU A 288 -16.65 -60.96 1.19
C GLU A 288 -17.08 -61.19 -0.26
N SER A 289 -16.13 -61.46 -1.15
CA SER A 289 -16.41 -61.82 -2.54
C SER A 289 -17.21 -63.13 -2.66
N GLU A 290 -16.93 -64.12 -1.81
CA GLU A 290 -17.71 -65.37 -1.72
C GLU A 290 -19.12 -65.15 -1.20
N VAL A 291 -19.29 -64.35 -0.14
CA VAL A 291 -20.60 -64.00 0.41
C VAL A 291 -21.43 -63.24 -0.61
N GLN A 292 -20.81 -62.33 -1.37
CA GLN A 292 -21.49 -61.60 -2.44
C GLN A 292 -21.99 -62.54 -3.55
N ARG A 293 -21.15 -63.48 -4.01
CA ARG A 293 -21.59 -64.53 -4.95
C ARG A 293 -22.70 -65.40 -4.39
N ALA A 294 -22.59 -65.83 -3.13
CA ALA A 294 -23.63 -66.62 -2.48
C ALA A 294 -24.95 -65.84 -2.30
N GLN A 295 -24.89 -64.52 -2.09
CA GLN A 295 -26.06 -63.65 -2.03
C GLN A 295 -26.74 -63.51 -3.40
N GLU A 296 -25.96 -63.38 -4.49
CA GLU A 296 -26.46 -63.39 -5.86
C GLU A 296 -27.11 -64.73 -6.22
N GLU A 297 -26.46 -65.86 -5.88
CA GLU A 297 -27.04 -67.20 -6.05
C GLU A 297 -28.32 -67.40 -5.22
N ALA A 298 -28.33 -66.94 -3.96
CA ALA A 298 -29.51 -67.00 -3.11
C ALA A 298 -30.65 -66.09 -3.60
N ALA A 299 -30.34 -64.98 -4.26
CA ALA A 299 -31.33 -64.15 -4.94
C ALA A 299 -31.96 -64.89 -6.12
N LEU A 300 -31.13 -65.51 -6.99
CA LEU A 300 -31.60 -66.34 -8.10
C LEU A 300 -32.45 -67.53 -7.61
N HIS A 301 -32.03 -68.20 -6.54
CA HIS A 301 -32.80 -69.28 -5.92
C HIS A 301 -34.12 -68.79 -5.33
N ARG A 302 -34.15 -67.61 -4.69
CA ARG A 302 -35.39 -67.00 -4.20
C ARG A 302 -36.34 -66.66 -5.35
N ASP A 303 -35.84 -66.15 -6.47
CA ASP A 303 -36.66 -65.88 -7.65
C ASP A 303 -37.19 -67.17 -8.30
N ARG A 304 -36.36 -68.22 -8.34
CA ARG A 304 -36.77 -69.55 -8.80
C ARG A 304 -37.78 -70.21 -7.87
N CYS A 305 -37.60 -70.11 -6.55
CA CYS A 305 -38.56 -70.56 -5.55
C CYS A 305 -39.87 -69.77 -5.64
N ARG A 306 -39.82 -68.46 -5.86
CA ARG A 306 -41.03 -67.63 -6.07
C ARG A 306 -41.77 -68.03 -7.35
N SER A 307 -41.04 -68.37 -8.41
CA SER A 307 -41.59 -68.92 -9.66
C SER A 307 -42.21 -70.32 -9.45
N LEU A 308 -41.54 -71.22 -8.74
CA LEU A 308 -42.05 -72.55 -8.39
C LEU A 308 -43.23 -72.50 -7.41
N GLN A 309 -43.22 -71.59 -6.44
CA GLN A 309 -44.31 -71.41 -5.48
C GLN A 309 -45.56 -70.86 -6.17
N SER A 310 -45.39 -70.01 -7.20
CA SER A 310 -46.47 -69.59 -8.10
C SER A 310 -47.04 -70.77 -8.91
N SER A 311 -46.21 -71.78 -9.22
CA SER A 311 -46.61 -73.04 -9.87
C SER A 311 -47.27 -74.04 -8.91
N VAL A 312 -46.83 -74.13 -7.65
CA VAL A 312 -47.29 -75.12 -6.66
C VAL A 312 -48.61 -74.73 -5.99
N ILE A 313 -48.94 -73.44 -5.88
CA ILE A 313 -50.27 -72.99 -5.40
C ILE A 313 -51.40 -73.47 -6.34
N HIS A 314 -51.09 -73.90 -7.57
CA HIS A 314 -52.05 -74.51 -8.50
C HIS A 314 -52.12 -76.05 -8.42
N GLY A 315 -51.41 -76.71 -7.51
CA GLY A 315 -51.15 -78.15 -7.57
C GLY A 315 -51.32 -78.93 -6.27
N LYS A 316 -52.58 -79.22 -5.94
CA LYS A 316 -53.08 -80.44 -5.26
C LYS A 316 -52.62 -80.77 -3.83
N GLY A 317 -53.62 -81.10 -3.00
CA GLY A 317 -53.49 -81.94 -1.82
C GLY A 317 -53.85 -83.41 -2.07
N ALA A 318 -53.56 -84.23 -1.06
CA ALA A 318 -54.14 -85.54 -0.65
C ALA A 318 -53.02 -86.51 -0.21
N ALA A 319 -52.88 -86.78 1.10
CA ALA A 319 -53.29 -88.02 1.79
C ALA A 319 -52.13 -89.07 1.78
N PHE A 320 -51.91 -90.02 2.70
CA PHE A 320 -52.68 -90.69 3.75
C PHE A 320 -51.70 -91.54 4.63
N SER A 321 -52.21 -92.11 5.72
CA SER A 321 -51.60 -92.95 6.80
C SER A 321 -51.10 -94.35 6.36
N THR A 322 -50.56 -95.33 7.15
CA THR A 322 -50.88 -95.84 8.51
C THR A 322 -49.88 -97.00 8.87
N THR A 323 -49.88 -97.38 10.16
CA THR A 323 -49.25 -98.46 10.99
C THR A 323 -49.58 -99.93 10.59
N PRO A 324 -49.49 -100.99 11.46
CA PRO A 324 -48.46 -101.62 12.33
C PRO A 324 -48.42 -103.19 12.24
N ASP A 325 -47.74 -103.88 13.18
CA ASP A 325 -48.24 -105.00 14.04
C ASP A 325 -47.41 -106.31 14.17
N ALA A 326 -47.49 -106.93 15.35
CA ALA A 326 -46.72 -108.05 15.95
C ALA A 326 -47.34 -109.46 15.71
N LEU A 327 -46.75 -110.57 16.26
CA LEU A 327 -47.44 -111.79 16.82
C LEU A 327 -46.49 -113.00 17.17
N ILE A 328 -46.57 -113.49 18.44
CA ILE A 328 -46.73 -114.88 18.99
C ILE A 328 -45.58 -115.95 19.07
N LYS A 329 -45.60 -116.69 20.21
CA LYS A 329 -44.74 -117.80 20.75
C LYS A 329 -45.52 -119.15 20.86
N ASP A 330 -44.80 -120.30 20.90
CA ASP A 330 -45.26 -121.63 21.39
C ASP A 330 -44.02 -122.53 21.80
N PRO A 331 -44.16 -123.71 22.47
CA PRO A 331 -43.33 -124.09 23.63
C PRO A 331 -42.68 -125.50 23.52
N ALA A 332 -41.40 -125.59 23.15
CA ALA A 332 -40.61 -126.83 23.21
C ALA A 332 -39.70 -126.87 24.48
N ASP A 333 -40.29 -126.50 25.61
CA ASP A 333 -39.78 -125.65 26.69
C ASP A 333 -39.02 -126.32 27.87
N ALA A 334 -38.09 -127.26 27.66
CA ALA A 334 -37.35 -127.90 28.79
C ALA A 334 -35.84 -128.17 28.57
N LEU A 335 -35.46 -128.90 27.52
CA LEU A 335 -34.09 -128.92 27.01
C LEU A 335 -33.79 -127.60 26.28
N GLU A 336 -34.81 -127.12 25.59
CA GLU A 336 -34.98 -125.73 25.24
C GLU A 336 -34.90 -124.86 26.49
N LYS A 337 -35.59 -125.10 27.61
CA LYS A 337 -35.41 -124.26 28.83
C LYS A 337 -34.00 -124.16 29.41
N LYS A 338 -33.09 -125.13 29.18
CA LYS A 338 -31.65 -124.95 29.47
C LYS A 338 -30.96 -124.19 28.34
N ARG A 339 -31.24 -124.56 27.08
CA ARG A 339 -30.77 -123.84 25.89
C ARG A 339 -31.23 -122.38 25.91
N LEU A 340 -32.52 -122.08 26.01
CA LEU A 340 -33.21 -120.84 26.38
C LEU A 340 -32.69 -120.19 27.66
N ARG A 341 -32.07 -120.89 28.63
CA ARG A 341 -31.46 -120.24 29.80
C ARG A 341 -30.07 -119.71 29.48
N ASP A 342 -29.26 -120.50 28.81
CA ASP A 342 -27.93 -120.12 28.31
C ASP A 342 -28.08 -119.08 27.18
N GLU A 343 -29.07 -119.25 26.31
CA GLU A 343 -29.54 -118.33 25.28
C GLU A 343 -30.17 -117.09 25.91
N ALA A 344 -30.99 -117.19 26.97
CA ALA A 344 -31.42 -115.99 27.72
C ALA A 344 -30.26 -115.31 28.45
N ALA A 345 -29.19 -116.03 28.81
CA ALA A 345 -27.99 -115.42 29.39
C ALA A 345 -27.17 -114.69 28.33
N MET A 346 -26.95 -115.30 27.16
CA MET A 346 -26.31 -114.63 26.02
C MET A 346 -27.15 -113.47 25.51
N LEU A 347 -28.47 -113.61 25.43
CA LEU A 347 -29.40 -112.53 25.08
C LEU A 347 -29.41 -111.44 26.14
N ARG A 348 -29.23 -111.77 27.43
CA ARG A 348 -29.06 -110.74 28.47
C ARG A 348 -27.74 -109.99 28.29
N GLU A 349 -26.64 -110.68 28.00
CA GLU A 349 -25.35 -110.04 27.71
C GLU A 349 -25.41 -109.21 26.42
N GLU A 350 -26.12 -109.68 25.39
CA GLU A 350 -26.39 -108.94 24.16
C GLU A 350 -27.29 -107.73 24.42
N VAL A 351 -28.31 -107.86 25.27
CA VAL A 351 -29.13 -106.72 25.72
C VAL A 351 -28.28 -105.74 26.53
N ASP A 352 -27.44 -106.19 27.46
CA ASP A 352 -26.57 -105.32 28.27
C ASP A 352 -25.55 -104.58 27.37
N THR A 353 -24.98 -105.25 26.37
CA THR A 353 -24.07 -104.63 25.39
C THR A 353 -24.80 -103.66 24.47
N LEU A 354 -26.01 -103.98 24.03
CA LEU A 354 -26.87 -103.07 23.26
C LEU A 354 -27.34 -101.89 24.09
N GLU A 355 -27.66 -102.07 25.37
CA GLU A 355 -28.01 -101.01 26.32
C GLU A 355 -26.82 -100.10 26.58
N ALA A 356 -25.61 -100.67 26.76
CA ALA A 356 -24.36 -99.91 26.87
C ALA A 356 -24.06 -99.14 25.58
N ALA A 357 -24.23 -99.75 24.41
CA ALA A 357 -24.06 -99.08 23.11
C ALA A 357 -25.09 -97.96 22.90
N LEU A 358 -26.35 -98.19 23.29
CA LEU A 358 -27.41 -97.19 23.27
C LEU A 358 -27.11 -96.04 24.23
N ALA A 359 -26.60 -96.33 25.43
CA ALA A 359 -26.17 -95.31 26.39
C ALA A 359 -24.98 -94.50 25.85
N ALA A 360 -24.01 -95.15 25.20
CA ALA A 360 -22.88 -94.49 24.55
C ALA A 360 -23.32 -93.60 23.37
N GLU A 361 -24.25 -94.05 22.53
CA GLU A 361 -24.82 -93.23 21.45
C GLU A 361 -25.69 -92.08 21.99
N ARG A 362 -26.44 -92.29 23.08
CA ARG A 362 -27.14 -91.19 23.78
C ARG A 362 -26.17 -90.16 24.33
N GLN A 363 -25.06 -90.60 24.91
CA GLN A 363 -24.01 -89.70 25.40
C GLN A 363 -23.37 -88.93 24.23
N LYS A 364 -23.01 -89.61 23.15
CA LYS A 364 -22.43 -89.01 21.94
C LYS A 364 -23.35 -87.99 21.29
N THR A 365 -24.64 -88.32 21.13
CA THR A 365 -25.64 -87.38 20.61
C THR A 365 -25.84 -86.17 21.53
N ASN A 366 -25.70 -86.34 22.86
CA ASN A 366 -25.69 -85.23 23.80
C ASN A 366 -24.43 -84.36 23.64
N ASP A 367 -23.26 -84.96 23.51
CA ASP A 367 -21.99 -84.25 23.28
C ASP A 367 -22.02 -83.46 21.96
N GLU A 368 -22.54 -84.05 20.88
CA GLU A 368 -22.78 -83.37 19.60
C GLU A 368 -23.77 -82.21 19.74
N ARG A 369 -24.85 -82.35 20.51
CA ARG A 369 -25.79 -81.25 20.81
C ARG A 369 -25.10 -80.11 21.56
N THR A 370 -24.25 -80.41 22.55
CA THR A 370 -23.50 -79.36 23.27
C THR A 370 -22.46 -78.69 22.36
N ALA A 371 -21.79 -79.45 21.48
CA ALA A 371 -20.85 -78.92 20.51
C ALA A 371 -21.54 -78.00 19.48
N LEU A 372 -22.70 -78.42 18.97
CA LEU A 372 -23.52 -77.62 18.06
C LEU A 372 -24.06 -76.35 18.72
N THR A 373 -24.43 -76.41 20.00
CA THR A 373 -24.83 -75.23 20.77
C THR A 373 -23.67 -74.25 20.94
N ARG A 374 -22.46 -74.74 21.26
CA ARG A 374 -21.23 -73.93 21.33
C ARG A 374 -20.88 -73.28 19.98
N ALA A 375 -20.97 -74.03 18.89
CA ALA A 375 -20.76 -73.50 17.54
C ALA A 375 -21.79 -72.41 17.19
N ARG A 376 -23.07 -72.61 17.54
CA ARG A 376 -24.12 -71.59 17.33
C ARG A 376 -23.84 -70.31 18.13
N THR A 377 -23.42 -70.42 19.39
CA THR A 377 -23.06 -69.24 20.19
C THR A 377 -21.87 -68.50 19.60
N GLU A 378 -20.88 -69.22 19.08
CA GLU A 378 -19.70 -68.61 18.46
C GLU A 378 -20.02 -67.92 17.13
N ILE A 379 -20.86 -68.54 16.28
CA ILE A 379 -21.36 -67.91 15.05
C ILE A 379 -22.12 -66.61 15.38
N ASN A 380 -22.96 -66.62 16.41
CA ASN A 380 -23.69 -65.42 16.82
C ASN A 380 -22.75 -64.33 17.37
N ARG A 381 -21.68 -64.71 18.09
CA ARG A 381 -20.63 -63.80 18.53
C ARG A 381 -19.92 -63.15 17.35
N LEU A 382 -19.43 -63.94 16.39
CA LEU A 382 -18.75 -63.44 15.19
C LEU A 382 -19.65 -62.56 14.33
N LYS A 383 -20.95 -62.88 14.21
CA LYS A 383 -21.92 -62.00 13.52
C LYS A 383 -22.04 -60.64 14.18
N LYS A 384 -22.04 -60.60 15.52
CA LYS A 384 -22.06 -59.34 16.27
C LYS A 384 -20.77 -58.56 16.06
N ASP A 385 -19.62 -59.21 16.14
CA ASP A 385 -18.31 -58.58 15.94
C ASP A 385 -18.17 -58.01 14.50
N LEU A 386 -18.63 -58.74 13.48
CA LEU A 386 -18.67 -58.24 12.09
C LEU A 386 -19.59 -57.04 11.93
N GLN A 387 -20.76 -57.05 12.57
CA GLN A 387 -21.66 -55.89 12.55
C GLN A 387 -21.01 -54.68 13.23
N GLU A 388 -20.35 -54.86 14.38
CA GLU A 388 -19.65 -53.78 15.07
C GLU A 388 -18.48 -53.21 14.25
N LEU A 389 -17.73 -54.07 13.53
CA LEU A 389 -16.67 -53.64 12.63
C LEU A 389 -17.22 -52.87 11.42
N LYS A 390 -18.33 -53.32 10.84
CA LYS A 390 -19.02 -52.62 9.77
C LYS A 390 -19.49 -51.24 10.23
N ASP A 391 -20.15 -51.15 11.38
CA ASP A 391 -20.62 -49.89 11.96
C ASP A 391 -19.46 -48.96 12.35
N ARG A 392 -18.28 -49.49 12.67
CA ARG A 392 -17.05 -48.69 12.87
C ARG A 392 -16.53 -48.16 11.54
N ALA A 393 -16.40 -49.01 10.52
CA ALA A 393 -15.94 -48.60 9.19
C ALA A 393 -16.86 -47.54 8.57
N GLU A 394 -18.18 -47.68 8.71
CA GLU A 394 -19.15 -46.66 8.25
C GLU A 394 -18.95 -45.31 8.98
N ARG A 395 -18.72 -45.33 10.30
CA ARG A 395 -18.41 -44.11 11.05
C ARG A 395 -17.09 -43.46 10.62
N ASP A 396 -16.07 -44.26 10.37
CA ASP A 396 -14.77 -43.76 9.91
C ASP A 396 -14.89 -43.13 8.51
N THR A 397 -15.63 -43.75 7.58
CA THR A 397 -15.89 -43.16 6.26
C THR A 397 -16.65 -41.83 6.33
N HIS A 398 -17.61 -41.70 7.27
CA HIS A 398 -18.32 -40.44 7.47
C HIS A 398 -17.39 -39.35 8.04
N ASN A 399 -16.50 -39.73 8.95
CA ASN A 399 -15.50 -38.85 9.52
C ASN A 399 -14.50 -38.36 8.45
N ASP A 400 -14.04 -39.27 7.58
CA ASP A 400 -13.16 -38.93 6.45
C ASP A 400 -13.85 -37.99 5.45
N GLN A 401 -15.13 -38.21 5.14
CA GLN A 401 -15.91 -37.31 4.30
C GLN A 401 -16.03 -35.91 4.93
N TYR A 402 -16.26 -35.83 6.24
CA TYR A 402 -16.31 -34.56 6.95
C TYR A 402 -14.98 -33.80 6.85
N TYR A 403 -13.85 -34.46 7.10
CA TYR A 403 -12.54 -33.82 6.97
C TYR A 403 -12.20 -33.46 5.53
N GLN A 404 -12.57 -34.29 4.54
CA GLN A 404 -12.39 -33.93 3.13
C GLN A 404 -13.15 -32.67 2.74
N VAL A 405 -14.41 -32.53 3.16
CA VAL A 405 -15.20 -31.32 2.90
C VAL A 405 -14.58 -30.11 3.59
N LYS A 406 -14.11 -30.27 4.83
CA LYS A 406 -13.45 -29.20 5.57
C LYS A 406 -12.12 -28.77 4.92
N ILE A 407 -11.31 -29.72 4.46
CA ILE A 407 -10.06 -29.46 3.73
C ILE A 407 -10.35 -28.72 2.42
N LYS A 408 -11.36 -29.16 1.64
CA LYS A 408 -11.77 -28.47 0.41
C LYS A 408 -12.22 -27.03 0.68
N SER A 409 -13.06 -26.81 1.70
CA SER A 409 -13.51 -25.48 2.08
C SER A 409 -12.35 -24.56 2.51
N ILE A 410 -11.36 -25.09 3.23
CA ILE A 410 -10.16 -24.31 3.60
C ILE A 410 -9.32 -24.01 2.35
N SER A 411 -9.18 -24.96 1.43
CA SER A 411 -8.46 -24.76 0.16
C SER A 411 -9.12 -23.66 -0.68
N GLU A 412 -10.44 -23.68 -0.83
CA GLU A 412 -11.18 -22.65 -1.59
C GLU A 412 -10.98 -21.25 -0.98
N LYS A 413 -11.00 -21.14 0.36
CA LYS A 413 -10.71 -19.86 1.05
C LYS A 413 -9.27 -19.41 0.84
N HIS A 414 -8.32 -20.34 0.83
CA HIS A 414 -6.92 -20.03 0.54
C HIS A 414 -6.74 -19.55 -0.90
N ASP A 415 -7.40 -20.19 -1.87
CA ASP A 415 -7.35 -19.80 -3.27
C ASP A 415 -8.00 -18.42 -3.50
N GLU A 416 -9.12 -18.15 -2.83
CA GLU A 416 -9.76 -16.82 -2.85
C GLU A 416 -8.83 -15.73 -2.26
N ALA A 417 -8.19 -16.01 -1.11
CA ALA A 417 -7.23 -15.09 -0.51
C ALA A 417 -6.01 -14.86 -1.42
N THR A 418 -5.52 -15.91 -2.06
CA THR A 418 -4.40 -15.83 -3.01
C THR A 418 -4.77 -14.98 -4.23
N ALA A 419 -5.97 -15.15 -4.80
CA ALA A 419 -6.44 -14.35 -5.91
C ALA A 419 -6.62 -12.86 -5.54
N LYS A 420 -7.14 -12.56 -4.34
CA LYS A 420 -7.22 -11.18 -3.83
C LYS A 420 -5.84 -10.54 -3.67
N LEU A 421 -4.87 -11.29 -3.15
CA LEU A 421 -3.50 -10.81 -2.97
C LEU A 421 -2.87 -10.46 -4.32
N MET A 422 -2.97 -11.33 -5.32
CA MET A 422 -2.48 -11.05 -6.68
C MET A 422 -3.14 -9.80 -7.29
N SER A 423 -4.46 -9.64 -7.14
CA SER A 423 -5.17 -8.44 -7.62
C SER A 423 -4.67 -7.15 -6.96
N TYR A 424 -4.37 -7.18 -5.65
CA TYR A 424 -3.80 -6.02 -4.96
C TYR A 424 -2.36 -5.73 -5.37
N GLU A 425 -1.55 -6.75 -5.65
CA GLU A 425 -0.19 -6.58 -6.19
C GLU A 425 -0.22 -5.91 -7.58
N GLU A 426 -1.12 -6.34 -8.47
CA GLU A 426 -1.31 -5.71 -9.79
C GLU A 426 -1.77 -4.25 -9.67
N LEU A 427 -2.70 -3.96 -8.74
CA LEU A 427 -3.18 -2.60 -8.50
C LEU A 427 -2.06 -1.70 -7.93
N LEU A 428 -1.24 -2.22 -7.03
CA LEU A 428 -0.08 -1.50 -6.48
C LEU A 428 0.96 -1.21 -7.57
N ALA A 429 1.22 -2.17 -8.47
CA ALA A 429 2.10 -1.95 -9.61
C ALA A 429 1.58 -0.84 -10.52
N ALA A 430 0.30 -0.87 -10.90
CA ALA A 430 -0.33 0.17 -11.72
C ALA A 430 -0.28 1.56 -11.06
N LYS A 431 -0.47 1.63 -9.74
CA LYS A 431 -0.35 2.89 -8.99
C LYS A 431 1.08 3.40 -8.90
N ASN A 432 2.07 2.52 -8.80
CA ASN A 432 3.49 2.90 -8.85
C ASN A 432 3.91 3.44 -10.22
N ASP A 433 3.35 2.90 -11.31
CA ASP A 433 3.58 3.42 -12.66
C ASP A 433 2.95 4.81 -12.84
N GLU A 434 1.73 5.02 -12.34
CA GLU A 434 1.05 6.33 -12.33
C GLU A 434 1.85 7.37 -11.52
N LEU A 435 2.36 6.99 -10.34
CA LEU A 435 3.23 7.85 -9.53
C LEU A 435 4.54 8.18 -10.25
N SER A 436 5.13 7.23 -10.97
CA SER A 436 6.34 7.45 -11.76
C SER A 436 6.10 8.42 -12.92
N LYS A 437 4.93 8.32 -13.58
CA LYS A 437 4.50 9.26 -14.62
C LYS A 437 4.30 10.67 -14.07
N ILE A 438 3.57 10.83 -12.96
CA ILE A 438 3.35 12.12 -12.31
C ILE A 438 4.68 12.75 -11.85
N LYS A 439 5.62 11.95 -11.31
CA LYS A 439 6.96 12.44 -10.94
C LYS A 439 7.74 12.97 -12.16
N LYS A 440 7.64 12.30 -13.31
CA LYS A 440 8.27 12.74 -14.56
C LYS A 440 7.67 14.06 -15.06
N GLU A 441 6.34 14.17 -15.09
CA GLU A 441 5.62 15.39 -15.48
C GLU A 441 5.93 16.56 -14.52
N LEU A 442 6.01 16.29 -13.21
CA LEU A 442 6.43 17.27 -12.21
C LEU A 442 7.88 17.74 -12.44
N GLY A 443 8.78 16.84 -12.82
CA GLY A 443 10.16 17.19 -13.18
C GLY A 443 10.21 18.09 -14.42
N GLN A 444 9.44 17.76 -15.46
CA GLN A 444 9.37 18.54 -16.71
C GLN A 444 8.77 19.94 -16.49
N THR A 445 7.68 20.04 -15.73
CA THR A 445 7.05 21.33 -15.40
C THR A 445 7.96 22.22 -14.55
N LYS A 446 8.73 21.64 -13.63
CA LYS A 446 9.76 22.38 -12.87
C LYS A 446 10.89 22.90 -13.76
N ALA A 447 11.36 22.09 -14.71
CA ALA A 447 12.39 22.51 -15.67
C ALA A 447 11.89 23.67 -16.55
N ALA A 448 10.67 23.56 -17.10
CA ALA A 448 10.05 24.62 -17.89
C ALA A 448 9.79 25.90 -17.08
N LEU A 449 9.44 25.78 -15.80
CA LEU A 449 9.31 26.93 -14.92
C LEU A 449 10.65 27.63 -14.69
N ALA A 450 11.73 26.87 -14.48
CA ALA A 450 13.08 27.40 -14.31
C ALA A 450 13.58 28.14 -15.58
N GLU A 451 13.32 27.58 -16.76
CA GLU A 451 13.62 28.22 -18.04
C GLU A 451 12.86 29.55 -18.17
N ARG A 452 11.55 29.55 -17.92
CA ARG A 452 10.72 30.76 -17.97
C ARG A 452 11.15 31.82 -16.95
N THR A 453 11.62 31.43 -15.77
CA THR A 453 12.16 32.39 -14.79
C THR A 453 13.45 33.04 -15.31
N SER A 454 14.35 32.28 -15.94
CA SER A 454 15.57 32.84 -16.54
C SER A 454 15.29 33.79 -17.70
N GLU A 455 14.28 33.49 -18.54
CA GLU A 455 13.80 34.39 -19.59
C GLU A 455 13.21 35.68 -18.98
N SER A 456 12.44 35.56 -17.91
CA SER A 456 11.85 36.71 -17.21
C SER A 456 12.92 37.63 -16.62
N GLU A 457 14.01 37.08 -16.06
CA GLU A 457 15.15 37.85 -15.57
C GLU A 457 15.85 38.58 -16.72
N THR A 458 16.05 37.91 -17.85
CA THR A 458 16.65 38.52 -19.06
C THR A 458 15.78 39.67 -19.57
N ILE A 459 14.46 39.50 -19.64
CA ILE A 459 13.53 40.55 -20.04
C ILE A 459 13.59 41.74 -19.06
N ALA A 460 13.72 41.49 -17.75
CA ALA A 460 13.85 42.56 -16.76
C ALA A 460 15.13 43.39 -16.97
N ILE A 461 16.26 42.74 -17.26
CA ILE A 461 17.53 43.40 -17.57
C ILE A 461 17.41 44.26 -18.84
N LEU A 462 16.85 43.69 -19.92
CA LEU A 462 16.67 44.42 -21.18
C LEU A 462 15.74 45.63 -21.03
N ARG A 463 14.69 45.54 -20.21
CA ARG A 463 13.82 46.69 -19.89
C ARG A 463 14.59 47.79 -19.16
N ALA A 464 15.37 47.42 -18.15
CA ALA A 464 16.21 48.39 -17.44
C ALA A 464 17.22 49.07 -18.39
N GLN A 465 17.82 48.32 -19.32
CA GLN A 465 18.73 48.88 -20.33
C GLN A 465 18.02 49.89 -21.25
N VAL A 466 16.80 49.57 -21.71
CA VAL A 466 15.99 50.50 -22.53
C VAL A 466 15.64 51.76 -21.74
N GLU A 467 15.31 51.65 -20.44
CA GLU A 467 15.03 52.80 -19.58
C GLU A 467 16.26 53.71 -19.41
N VAL A 468 17.45 53.13 -19.23
CA VAL A 468 18.72 53.87 -19.16
C VAL A 468 18.98 54.62 -20.47
N TYR A 469 18.91 53.95 -21.63
CA TYR A 469 19.12 54.61 -22.92
C TYR A 469 18.09 55.71 -23.21
N GLN A 470 16.83 55.53 -22.80
CA GLN A 470 15.83 56.59 -22.89
C GLN A 470 16.17 57.78 -21.98
N GLY A 471 16.72 57.54 -20.79
CA GLY A 471 17.26 58.55 -19.89
C GLY A 471 18.40 59.33 -20.55
N ASP A 472 19.41 58.62 -21.05
CA ASP A 472 20.58 59.21 -21.69
C ASP A 472 20.21 60.02 -22.94
N PHE A 473 19.29 59.51 -23.76
CA PHE A 473 18.81 60.22 -24.94
C PHE A 473 18.07 61.51 -24.59
N ARG A 474 17.25 61.51 -23.53
CA ARG A 474 16.59 62.73 -23.03
C ARG A 474 17.60 63.75 -22.53
N ALA A 475 18.58 63.31 -21.73
CA ALA A 475 19.64 64.17 -21.20
C ALA A 475 20.49 64.79 -22.32
N GLU A 476 20.91 63.98 -23.30
CA GLU A 476 21.66 64.46 -24.48
C GLU A 476 20.85 65.47 -25.30
N ARG A 477 19.54 65.22 -25.46
CA ARG A 477 18.65 66.15 -26.16
C ARG A 477 18.53 67.48 -25.41
N GLU A 478 18.27 67.45 -24.11
CA GLU A 478 18.19 68.65 -23.27
C GLU A 478 19.51 69.43 -23.30
N ALA A 479 20.66 68.75 -23.23
CA ALA A 479 21.97 69.37 -23.36
C ALA A 479 22.17 70.04 -24.72
N ARG A 480 21.74 69.39 -25.82
CA ARG A 480 21.80 69.99 -27.17
C ARG A 480 20.87 71.19 -27.33
N GLU A 481 19.68 71.14 -26.77
CA GLU A 481 18.73 72.26 -26.80
C GLU A 481 19.27 73.44 -25.97
N ALA A 482 19.87 73.19 -24.81
CA ALA A 482 20.55 74.19 -23.99
C ALA A 482 21.73 74.85 -24.75
N LEU A 483 22.61 74.04 -25.36
CA LEU A 483 23.73 74.55 -26.18
C LEU A 483 23.25 75.37 -27.38
N ALA A 484 22.14 74.96 -28.02
CA ALA A 484 21.55 75.70 -29.13
C ALA A 484 20.98 77.06 -28.68
N ALA A 485 20.35 77.10 -27.50
CA ALA A 485 19.84 78.33 -26.89
C ALA A 485 20.98 79.28 -26.51
N ASP A 486 22.04 78.78 -25.88
CA ASP A 486 23.24 79.57 -25.54
C ASP A 486 23.92 80.13 -26.79
N ARG A 487 24.00 79.32 -27.87
CA ARG A 487 24.54 79.76 -29.16
C ARG A 487 23.73 80.90 -29.78
N GLU A 488 22.39 80.84 -29.72
CA GLU A 488 21.57 81.93 -30.25
C GLU A 488 21.68 83.19 -29.39
N LYS A 489 21.71 83.03 -28.06
CA LYS A 489 21.95 84.15 -27.13
C LYS A 489 23.28 84.87 -27.43
N LEU A 490 24.36 84.12 -27.63
CA LEU A 490 25.67 84.69 -27.99
C LEU A 490 25.65 85.39 -29.35
N ARG A 491 24.91 84.87 -30.33
CA ARG A 491 24.73 85.55 -31.63
C ARG A 491 23.97 86.86 -31.46
N ASP A 492 22.92 86.88 -30.64
CA ASP A 492 22.18 88.11 -30.35
C ASP A 492 23.06 89.13 -29.64
N GLU A 493 23.82 88.72 -28.62
CA GLU A 493 24.79 89.60 -27.93
C GLU A 493 25.82 90.17 -28.92
N LEU A 494 26.32 89.36 -29.84
CA LEU A 494 27.25 89.79 -30.89
C LEU A 494 26.60 90.79 -31.85
N ARG A 495 25.35 90.57 -32.30
CA ARG A 495 24.57 91.52 -33.11
C ARG A 495 24.37 92.85 -32.37
N HIS A 496 24.06 92.81 -31.07
CA HIS A 496 23.90 94.00 -30.23
C HIS A 496 25.22 94.79 -30.11
N LEU A 497 26.33 94.11 -29.84
CA LEU A 497 27.66 94.73 -29.77
C LEU A 497 28.08 95.34 -31.11
N GLN A 498 27.87 94.64 -32.22
CA GLN A 498 28.12 95.17 -33.57
C GLN A 498 27.29 96.43 -33.84
N THR A 499 25.99 96.40 -33.52
CA THR A 499 25.10 97.56 -33.67
C THR A 499 25.58 98.74 -32.83
N ARG A 500 26.00 98.51 -31.57
CA ARG A 500 26.55 99.56 -30.72
C ARG A 500 27.88 100.11 -31.23
N ASN A 501 28.73 99.26 -31.78
CA ASN A 501 30.00 99.67 -32.38
C ASN A 501 29.78 100.58 -33.60
N ILE A 502 28.86 100.19 -34.50
CA ILE A 502 28.43 101.02 -35.63
C ILE A 502 27.91 102.38 -35.14
N GLN A 503 27.02 102.40 -34.14
CA GLN A 503 26.53 103.65 -33.55
C GLN A 503 27.66 104.54 -33.01
N LEU A 504 28.65 103.98 -32.33
CA LEU A 504 29.79 104.74 -31.80
C LEU A 504 30.69 105.29 -32.92
N ILE A 505 30.87 104.52 -34.01
CA ILE A 505 31.58 105.00 -35.21
C ILE A 505 30.82 106.18 -35.83
N ASP A 506 29.50 106.06 -36.00
CA ASP A 506 28.66 107.14 -36.52
C ASP A 506 28.74 108.40 -35.63
N GLU A 507 28.73 108.24 -34.30
CA GLU A 507 28.90 109.32 -33.34
C GLU A 507 30.28 109.99 -33.46
N LEU A 508 31.36 109.20 -33.59
CA LEU A 508 32.72 109.69 -33.80
C LEU A 508 32.87 110.42 -35.13
N GLU A 509 32.31 109.87 -36.22
CA GLU A 509 32.29 110.53 -37.53
C GLU A 509 31.49 111.83 -37.48
N ALA A 510 30.35 111.86 -36.78
CA ALA A 510 29.56 113.06 -36.59
C ALA A 510 30.32 114.10 -35.73
N TYR A 511 31.12 113.67 -34.75
CA TYR A 511 32.01 114.53 -33.99
C TYR A 511 33.15 115.07 -34.86
N GLN A 512 33.83 114.22 -35.63
CA GLN A 512 34.88 114.61 -36.58
C GLN A 512 34.35 115.59 -37.64
N ARG A 513 33.17 115.32 -38.21
CA ARG A 513 32.48 116.24 -39.13
C ARG A 513 32.25 117.61 -38.48
N ARG A 514 31.72 117.65 -37.24
CA ARG A 514 31.52 118.90 -36.48
C ARG A 514 32.84 119.62 -36.18
N HIS A 515 33.89 118.89 -35.80
CA HIS A 515 35.22 119.45 -35.49
C HIS A 515 35.93 119.99 -36.74
N LEU A 516 35.86 119.27 -37.88
CA LEU A 516 36.39 119.74 -39.16
C LEU A 516 35.68 121.00 -39.66
N HIS A 517 34.37 121.11 -39.43
CA HIS A 517 33.61 122.34 -39.73
C HIS A 517 33.95 123.51 -38.78
N GLN A 518 34.60 123.26 -37.64
CA GLN A 518 35.01 124.28 -36.67
C GLN A 518 36.50 124.69 -36.79
N GLY A 519 37.33 123.89 -37.47
CA GLY A 519 38.79 124.09 -37.58
C GLY A 519 39.32 124.66 -38.91
N GLN A 520 38.50 124.85 -39.96
CA GLN A 520 38.96 125.38 -41.25
C GLN A 520 38.72 126.89 -41.39
N GLY A 521 39.53 127.65 -40.64
CA GLY A 521 39.94 129.01 -40.99
C GLY A 521 41.48 129.08 -40.98
N ARG A 522 42.08 129.07 -42.17
CA ARG A 522 43.51 129.33 -42.54
C ARG A 522 44.44 128.13 -42.83
N GLY A 523 45.04 128.18 -44.03
CA GLY A 523 46.34 127.58 -44.42
C GLY A 523 46.25 126.36 -45.35
N SER A 524 46.08 126.51 -46.68
CA SER A 524 47.10 126.73 -47.74
C SER A 524 48.19 125.65 -47.94
N ARG A 525 48.17 125.04 -49.15
CA ARG A 525 49.26 124.69 -50.12
C ARG A 525 50.44 123.86 -49.60
N ALA A 526 51.06 122.90 -50.29
CA ALA A 526 51.09 122.31 -51.64
C ALA A 526 51.96 121.02 -51.47
N GLY A 527 51.99 119.97 -52.28
CA GLY A 527 51.40 119.56 -53.55
C GLY A 527 52.18 118.29 -54.02
N SER A 528 51.61 117.54 -54.98
CA SER A 528 52.27 116.55 -55.87
C SER A 528 52.83 115.28 -55.17
N GLU A 529 52.62 114.04 -55.61
CA GLU A 529 52.16 113.47 -56.88
C GLU A 529 51.60 112.05 -56.65
N GLU A 530 50.45 111.77 -57.27
CA GLU A 530 49.85 110.46 -57.59
C GLU A 530 50.60 109.83 -58.81
N PRO A 531 50.24 108.65 -59.36
CA PRO A 531 49.31 107.59 -58.94
C PRO A 531 49.99 106.20 -59.06
N THR A 532 49.44 105.06 -58.63
CA THR A 532 48.54 104.21 -59.43
C THR A 532 48.28 102.87 -58.73
N VAL A 533 46.99 102.62 -58.50
CA VAL A 533 46.23 101.35 -58.69
C VAL A 533 46.85 100.01 -58.27
N ALA A 534 46.33 99.41 -57.17
CA ALA A 534 45.67 98.09 -57.20
C ALA A 534 45.38 97.56 -55.77
N ALA A 535 44.09 97.53 -55.44
CA ALA A 535 43.39 96.61 -54.53
C ALA A 535 44.20 95.93 -53.41
N SER A 536 44.16 96.50 -52.21
CA SER A 536 44.50 95.81 -50.97
C SER A 536 43.45 96.16 -49.91
N GLY A 537 42.77 95.15 -49.37
CA GLY A 537 41.80 95.36 -48.29
C GLY A 537 40.62 94.39 -48.30
N GLY A 538 40.88 93.08 -48.35
CA GLY A 538 39.84 92.08 -48.16
C GLY A 538 40.48 90.72 -47.90
N GLY A 539 40.36 90.21 -46.68
CA GLY A 539 40.83 88.86 -46.33
C GLY A 539 41.94 88.83 -45.30
N LEU A 540 41.68 89.30 -44.08
CA LEU A 540 42.54 89.00 -42.92
C LEU A 540 41.75 88.92 -41.60
N GLN A 541 40.46 88.61 -41.66
CA GLN A 541 39.63 88.35 -40.48
C GLN A 541 38.85 87.01 -40.53
N GLU A 542 39.07 86.19 -41.56
CA GLU A 542 38.36 84.91 -41.74
C GLU A 542 39.27 83.68 -41.54
N ALA A 543 40.60 83.84 -41.67
CA ALA A 543 41.57 82.74 -41.49
C ALA A 543 41.99 82.50 -40.02
N LEU A 544 41.56 83.33 -39.06
CA LEU A 544 41.85 83.16 -37.63
C LEU A 544 40.72 82.44 -36.87
N TRP A 545 39.49 82.46 -37.40
CA TRP A 545 38.35 81.74 -36.80
C TRP A 545 38.28 80.26 -37.19
N GLU A 546 38.93 79.87 -38.29
CA GLU A 546 39.00 78.46 -38.72
C GLU A 546 40.03 77.62 -37.93
N LYS A 547 41.02 78.25 -37.29
CA LYS A 547 42.04 77.57 -36.47
C LYS A 547 41.68 77.40 -35.00
N LEU A 548 40.57 77.97 -34.53
CA LEU A 548 40.04 77.75 -33.17
C LEU A 548 38.82 76.80 -33.14
N SER A 549 38.30 76.36 -34.30
CA SER A 549 37.23 75.35 -34.39
C SER A 549 37.73 73.91 -34.53
N THR A 550 39.05 73.68 -34.50
CA THR A 550 39.70 72.37 -34.70
C THR A 550 40.60 71.94 -33.54
N SER A 551 40.35 72.45 -32.33
CA SER A 551 40.98 71.98 -31.08
C SER A 551 39.95 71.82 -29.96
N SER A 552 38.90 71.05 -30.23
CA SER A 552 38.23 70.34 -29.13
C SER A 552 38.79 68.92 -29.16
N ASP A 553 39.91 68.76 -28.46
CA ASP A 553 40.43 67.49 -27.99
C ASP A 553 39.27 66.69 -27.40
N LYS A 554 38.67 65.82 -28.22
CA LYS A 554 38.06 64.59 -27.74
C LYS A 554 39.22 63.76 -27.22
N LYS A 555 39.55 64.01 -25.95
CA LYS A 555 40.24 63.05 -25.11
C LYS A 555 39.29 61.85 -25.01
N GLU A 556 39.35 60.98 -26.01
CA GLU A 556 38.92 59.61 -25.89
C GLU A 556 39.75 59.03 -24.73
N GLU A 557 39.18 59.06 -23.53
CA GLU A 557 39.51 58.07 -22.52
C GLU A 557 39.09 56.73 -23.13
N GLU A 558 40.02 56.17 -23.88
CA GLU A 558 40.12 54.75 -24.19
C GLU A 558 40.23 54.03 -22.84
N LYS A 559 39.09 53.88 -22.16
CA LYS A 559 38.88 52.78 -21.22
C LYS A 559 39.20 51.54 -22.04
N LYS A 560 40.39 50.98 -21.81
CA LYS A 560 40.62 49.55 -21.96
C LYS A 560 39.56 48.87 -21.09
N GLU A 561 38.36 48.71 -21.63
CA GLU A 561 37.56 47.54 -21.32
C GLU A 561 38.51 46.38 -21.61
N GLU A 562 38.90 45.67 -20.53
CA GLU A 562 39.41 44.33 -20.67
C GLU A 562 38.39 43.62 -21.54
N GLU A 563 38.70 43.50 -22.82
CA GLU A 563 38.04 42.60 -23.76
C GLU A 563 38.31 41.22 -23.16
N LEU A 564 37.44 40.84 -22.21
CA LEU A 564 37.40 39.52 -21.62
C LEU A 564 37.19 38.61 -22.82
N ASP A 565 38.26 37.95 -23.24
CA ASP A 565 38.26 36.96 -24.32
C ASP A 565 37.06 36.05 -24.08
N GLU A 566 35.94 36.31 -24.80
CA GLU A 566 34.63 35.67 -24.57
C GLU A 566 34.68 34.14 -24.81
N ASN A 567 35.84 33.64 -25.26
CA ASN A 567 36.13 32.25 -25.53
C ASN A 567 36.96 31.55 -24.44
N LEU A 568 37.21 32.17 -23.28
CA LEU A 568 37.88 31.52 -22.14
C LEU A 568 36.86 30.96 -21.13
N PHE A 569 36.88 29.66 -20.93
CA PHE A 569 36.11 28.95 -19.91
C PHE A 569 36.92 28.78 -18.62
N TYR A 570 36.30 28.92 -17.45
CA TYR A 570 36.99 28.86 -16.16
C TYR A 570 36.51 27.68 -15.30
N CYS A 571 37.44 27.03 -14.60
CA CYS A 571 37.12 25.98 -13.63
C CYS A 571 36.58 26.59 -12.31
N PRO A 572 35.37 26.24 -11.85
CA PRO A 572 34.79 26.84 -10.65
C PRO A 572 35.52 26.47 -9.35
N LYS A 573 36.29 25.36 -9.33
CA LYS A 573 37.01 24.92 -8.13
C LYS A 573 38.35 25.63 -7.95
N CYS A 574 39.14 25.82 -9.01
CA CYS A 574 40.49 26.38 -8.92
C CYS A 574 40.75 27.61 -9.82
N ASN A 575 39.73 28.11 -10.51
CA ASN A 575 39.74 29.30 -11.37
C ASN A 575 40.76 29.29 -12.53
N LYS A 576 41.19 28.11 -12.99
CA LYS A 576 42.04 27.98 -14.20
C LYS A 576 41.21 28.21 -15.46
N SER A 577 41.77 28.94 -16.42
CA SER A 577 41.14 29.29 -17.70
C SER A 577 41.53 28.32 -18.82
N PHE A 578 40.60 28.06 -19.74
CA PHE A 578 40.75 27.13 -20.86
C PHE A 578 40.13 27.75 -22.12
N THR A 579 40.77 27.59 -23.28
CA THR A 579 40.29 28.14 -24.56
C THR A 579 39.25 27.25 -25.25
N GLN A 580 38.99 26.06 -24.73
CA GLN A 580 38.02 25.09 -25.28
C GLN A 580 37.30 24.37 -24.12
N TYR A 581 36.04 23.98 -24.35
CA TYR A 581 35.20 23.34 -23.33
C TYR A 581 35.73 21.96 -22.88
N HIS A 582 36.25 21.16 -23.81
CA HIS A 582 36.65 19.78 -23.51
C HIS A 582 37.83 19.67 -22.52
N PRO A 583 38.93 20.46 -22.66
CA PRO A 583 39.96 20.56 -21.64
C PRO A 583 39.46 21.03 -20.26
N LEU A 584 38.47 21.93 -20.23
CA LEU A 584 37.86 22.36 -18.98
C LEU A 584 37.11 21.20 -18.31
N GLU A 585 36.30 20.46 -19.07
CA GLU A 585 35.51 19.33 -18.56
C GLU A 585 36.40 18.24 -17.95
N GLU A 586 37.48 17.83 -18.64
CA GLU A 586 38.45 16.89 -18.09
C GLU A 586 39.12 17.41 -16.81
N HIS A 587 39.44 18.71 -16.78
CA HIS A 587 40.06 19.32 -15.62
C HIS A 587 39.09 19.41 -14.44
N VAL A 588 37.83 19.78 -14.65
CA VAL A 588 36.81 19.86 -13.60
C VAL A 588 36.60 18.49 -12.97
N ASN A 589 36.50 17.42 -13.77
CA ASN A 589 36.35 16.06 -13.25
C ASN A 589 37.55 15.67 -12.38
N ARG A 590 38.79 15.87 -12.85
CA ARG A 590 39.98 15.61 -12.02
C ARG A 590 40.05 16.50 -10.77
N CYS A 591 39.70 17.77 -10.91
CA CYS A 591 39.77 18.73 -9.82
C CYS A 591 38.75 18.40 -8.74
N LEU A 592 37.56 17.89 -9.10
CA LEU A 592 36.54 17.42 -8.15
C LEU A 592 36.96 16.12 -7.45
N ASP A 593 37.72 15.24 -8.12
CA ASP A 593 38.17 13.96 -7.56
C ASP A 593 39.39 14.06 -6.62
N GLU A 594 40.18 15.15 -6.70
CA GLU A 594 41.38 15.37 -5.86
C GLU A 594 41.09 15.89 -4.42
N ASP A 595 39.96 15.49 -3.80
CA ASP A 595 39.64 15.79 -2.39
C ASP A 595 40.03 14.68 -1.39
#